data_AF-A0A3R0D9P3-F1
#
_entry.id   AF-A0A3R0D9P3-F1
#
_cell.length_a   1.000
_cell.length_b   1.000
_cell.length_c   1.000
_cell.angle_alpha   90.00
_cell.angle_beta   90.00
_cell.angle_gamma   90.00
#
_symmetry.space_group_name_H-M   'P 1'
#
loop_
_entity.id
_entity.type
_entity.pdbx_description
1 polymer ?
#
loop_
_entity_poly.entity_id
_entity_poly.type
_entity_poly.pdbx_seq_one_letter_code
_entity_poly.pdbx_strand_id
1 'polypeptide(L)' 'MASLIQVRDLLALRGRMEATQISHTLHAPQPMIDAMLNQLEIMGKAVRIPEEADGCLSGSCKSCPEGKACLREWWALR' A
#
# COMPACT_ATOMS: atom_id res chain seq x y z
N MET A 1 9.78 14.42 -6.43
CA MET A 1 9.25 14.59 -5.06
C MET A 1 7.84 14.06 -5.05
N ALA A 2 7.54 13.06 -4.22
CA ALA A 2 6.18 12.53 -4.09
C ALA A 2 5.31 13.49 -3.26
N SER A 3 4.06 13.72 -3.67
CA SER A 3 3.10 14.54 -2.94
C SER A 3 1.84 13.77 -2.57
N LEU A 4 1.11 14.24 -1.55
CA LEU A 4 -0.14 13.61 -1.09
C LEU A 4 -1.19 13.53 -2.21
N ILE A 5 -1.18 14.53 -3.10
CA ILE A 5 -2.05 14.56 -4.27
C ILE A 5 -1.70 13.42 -5.22
N GLN A 6 -0.43 13.14 -5.45
CA GLN A 6 0.00 12.04 -6.34
C GLN A 6 -0.39 10.67 -5.79
N VAL A 7 -0.27 10.46 -4.47
CA VAL A 7 -0.74 9.22 -3.83
C VAL A 7 -2.25 9.05 -4.01
N ARG A 8 -3.02 10.11 -3.74
CA ARG A 8 -4.47 10.11 -3.94
C ARG A 8 -4.86 9.87 -5.40
N ASP A 9 -4.19 10.53 -6.34
CA ASP A 9 -4.48 10.41 -7.78
C ASP A 9 -4.18 8.99 -8.29
N LEU A 10 -3.07 8.39 -7.86
CA LEU A 10 -2.76 6.99 -8.17
C LEU A 10 -3.83 6.03 -7.61
N LEU A 11 -4.29 6.24 -6.38
CA LEU A 11 -5.39 5.46 -5.82
C LEU A 11 -6.70 5.69 -6.58
N ALA A 12 -6.99 6.91 -7.03
CA ALA A 12 -8.18 7.20 -7.84
C ALA A 12 -8.12 6.50 -9.21
N LEU A 13 -6.96 6.49 -9.86
CA LEU A 13 -6.78 5.89 -11.18
C LEU A 13 -6.79 4.36 -11.16
N ARG A 14 -6.24 3.74 -10.11
CA ARG A 14 -6.16 2.27 -9.99
C ARG A 14 -7.24 1.66 -9.08
N GLY A 15 -8.00 2.48 -8.37
CA GLY A 15 -9.02 2.09 -7.40
C GLY A 15 -8.44 1.63 -6.07
N ARG A 16 -7.65 0.55 -6.09
CA ARG A 16 -6.94 0.02 -4.91
C ARG A 16 -5.50 -0.34 -5.26
N MET A 17 -4.57 -0.05 -4.35
CA MET A 17 -3.15 -0.37 -4.54
C MET A 17 -2.47 -0.72 -3.21
N GLU A 18 -1.43 -1.55 -3.29
CA GLU A 18 -0.52 -1.80 -2.19
C GLU A 18 0.40 -0.58 -1.94
N ALA A 19 0.69 -0.28 -0.68
CA ALA A 19 1.65 0.77 -0.31
C ALA A 19 3.02 0.58 -1.00
N THR A 20 3.43 -0.68 -1.18
CA THR A 20 4.68 -1.04 -1.85
C THR A 20 4.68 -0.66 -3.33
N GLN A 21 3.60 -0.92 -4.05
CA GLN A 21 3.46 -0.54 -5.46
C GLN A 21 3.42 0.98 -5.63
N ILE A 22 2.78 1.70 -4.69
CA ILE A 22 2.76 3.17 -4.70
C ILE A 22 4.18 3.71 -4.51
N SER A 23 4.95 3.16 -3.56
CA SER A 23 6.35 3.49 -3.32
C SER A 23 7.22 3.30 -4.56
N HIS A 24 7.10 2.16 -5.25
CA HIS A 24 7.81 1.91 -6.50
C HIS A 24 7.38 2.86 -7.62
N THR A 25 6.08 3.13 -7.77
CA THR A 25 5.55 4.00 -8.84
C THR A 25 6.01 5.44 -8.65
N LEU A 26 5.99 5.93 -7.41
CA LEU A 26 6.39 7.30 -7.07
C LEU A 26 7.90 7.45 -6.82
N HIS A 27 8.67 6.37 -6.93
CA HIS A 27 10.09 6.32 -6.58
C HIS A 27 10.37 6.97 -5.22
N ALA A 28 9.50 6.70 -4.25
CA ALA A 28 9.52 7.29 -2.92
C ALA A 28 9.77 6.20 -1.87
N PRO A 29 10.46 6.51 -0.76
CA PRO A 29 10.70 5.51 0.28
C PRO A 29 9.38 5.05 0.91
N GLN A 30 9.25 3.74 1.11
CA GLN A 30 8.13 3.08 1.80
C GLN A 30 7.62 3.85 3.04
N PRO A 31 8.48 4.20 4.03
CA PRO A 31 8.01 4.88 5.24
C PRO A 31 7.37 6.26 4.98
N MET A 32 7.75 6.94 3.89
CA MET A 32 7.12 8.20 3.49
C MET A 32 5.72 7.95 2.92
N ILE A 33 5.56 6.94 2.08
CA ILE A 33 4.26 6.56 1.53
C ILE A 33 3.31 6.11 2.64
N ASP A 34 3.81 5.31 3.59
CA ASP A 34 3.04 4.88 4.75
C ASP A 34 2.52 6.06 5.58
N ALA A 35 3.39 7.03 5.88
CA ALA A 35 3.00 8.25 6.58
C ALA A 35 1.95 9.06 5.81
N MET A 36 2.08 9.13 4.47
CA MET A 36 1.13 9.83 3.60
C MET A 36 -0.23 9.14 3.54
N LEU A 37 -0.26 7.80 3.47
CA LEU A 37 -1.48 7.00 3.47
C LEU A 37 -2.19 7.09 4.82
N ASN A 38 -1.43 7.00 5.92
CA ASN A 38 -1.95 7.22 7.27
C ASN A 38 -2.56 8.63 7.42
N GLN A 39 -1.89 9.67 6.89
CA GLN A 39 -2.46 11.01 6.89
C GLN A 39 -3.77 11.09 6.10
N LEU A 40 -3.86 10.41 4.94
CA LEU A 40 -5.10 10.34 4.16
C LEU A 40 -6.21 9.58 4.89
N GLU A 41 -5.87 8.56 5.69
CA GLU A 41 -6.81 7.84 6.56
C GLU A 41 -7.35 8.73 7.66
N ILE A 42 -6.47 9.47 8.36
CA ILE A 42 -6.84 10.44 9.40
C ILE A 42 -7.77 11.52 8.83
N MET A 43 -7.53 11.96 7.60
CA MET A 43 -8.40 12.91 6.88
C MET A 43 -9.71 12.28 6.36
N GLY A 44 -9.90 10.97 6.52
CA GLY A 44 -11.06 10.22 6.02
C GLY A 44 -11.16 10.17 4.50
N LYS A 45 -10.02 10.27 3.79
CA LYS A 45 -9.92 10.25 2.32
C LYS A 45 -9.48 8.90 1.76
N ALA A 46 -8.75 8.12 2.56
CA ALA A 46 -8.36 6.76 2.21
C ALA A 46 -8.78 5.80 3.32
N VAL A 47 -8.88 4.52 2.99
CA VAL A 47 -9.14 3.44 3.93
C VAL A 47 -8.12 2.33 3.72
N ARG A 48 -7.57 1.82 4.81
CA ARG A 48 -6.78 0.59 4.79
C ARG A 48 -7.70 -0.61 4.67
N ILE A 49 -7.48 -1.40 3.63
CA ILE A 49 -8.13 -2.68 3.39
C ILE A 49 -7.15 -3.75 3.92
N PRO A 50 -7.46 -4.43 5.04
CA PRO A 50 -6.66 -5.57 5.46
C PRO A 50 -6.80 -6.69 4.41
N GLU A 51 -5.69 -7.18 3.87
CA GLU A 51 -5.71 -8.43 3.11
C GLU A 51 -5.94 -9.57 4.12
N GLU A 52 -7.03 -10.31 3.94
CA GLU A 52 -7.17 -11.61 4.60
C GLU A 52 -6.01 -12.47 4.13
N ALA A 53 -5.24 -13.03 5.06
CA ALA A 53 -4.04 -13.84 4.79
C ALA A 53 -4.35 -15.20 4.11
N ASP A 54 -5.36 -15.25 3.25
CA ASP A 54 -5.81 -16.42 2.50
C ASP A 54 -5.03 -16.50 1.18
N GLY A 55 -3.70 -16.57 1.26
CA GLY A 55 -2.87 -16.39 0.07
C GLY A 55 -1.49 -17.02 0.07
N CYS A 56 -1.06 -17.67 1.15
CA CYS A 56 0.18 -18.45 1.14
C CYS A 56 -0.08 -19.93 1.45
N LEU A 57 -1.03 -20.54 0.74
CA LEU A 57 -1.23 -22.01 0.74
C LEU A 57 -0.23 -22.75 -0.16
N SER A 58 0.75 -22.06 -0.73
CA SER A 58 1.86 -22.69 -1.42
C SER A 58 3.14 -21.91 -1.14
N GLY A 59 4.08 -22.55 -0.44
CA GLY A 59 5.40 -22.01 -0.11
C GLY A 59 6.27 -21.79 -1.35
N SER A 60 5.90 -20.84 -2.20
CA SER A 60 6.62 -20.47 -3.43
C SER A 60 6.76 -18.96 -3.62
N CYS A 61 6.57 -18.16 -2.57
CA CYS A 61 7.04 -16.76 -2.56
C CYS A 61 8.57 -16.74 -2.49
N LYS A 62 9.23 -16.94 -3.63
CA LYS A 62 10.70 -16.93 -3.82
C LYS A 62 11.36 -15.56 -3.55
N SER A 63 10.61 -14.60 -3.00
CA SER A 63 11.07 -13.24 -2.69
C SER A 63 10.42 -12.62 -1.44
N CYS A 64 9.62 -13.36 -0.63
CA CYS A 64 9.25 -12.84 0.70
C CYS A 64 10.41 -13.20 1.66
N PRO A 65 11.19 -12.22 2.17
CA PRO A 65 12.26 -12.50 3.13
C PRO A 65 11.66 -13.08 4.42
N GLU A 66 12.33 -14.09 4.96
CA GLU A 66 11.90 -14.92 6.08
C GLU A 66 11.30 -14.12 7.24
N GLY A 67 10.06 -14.46 7.63
CA GLY A 67 9.55 -14.14 8.97
C GLY A 67 8.62 -12.94 9.11
N LYS A 68 8.29 -12.19 8.05
CA LYS A 68 7.11 -11.31 8.07
C LYS A 68 6.10 -11.88 7.10
N ALA A 69 4.95 -12.31 7.63
CA ALA A 69 3.76 -12.56 6.82
C ALA A 69 3.69 -11.46 5.75
N CYS A 70 3.46 -11.82 4.48
CA CYS A 70 3.35 -10.83 3.41
C CYS A 70 2.05 -10.03 3.68
N LEU A 71 2.08 -9.17 4.71
CA LEU A 71 1.02 -8.29 5.18
C LEU A 71 0.93 -7.19 4.13
N ARG A 72 0.21 -7.51 3.06
CA ARG A 72 -0.06 -6.54 2.01
C ARG A 72 -1.11 -5.60 2.53
N GLU A 73 -0.68 -4.39 2.87
CA GLU A 73 -1.59 -3.31 3.22
C GLU A 73 -2.11 -2.70 1.93
N TRP A 74 -3.37 -3.02 1.63
CA TRP A 74 -4.08 -2.43 0.51
C TRP A 74 -4.73 -1.13 0.94
N TRP A 75 -4.68 -0.15 0.05
CA TRP A 75 -5.27 1.16 0.26
C TRP A 75 -6.21 1.46 -0.88
N ALA A 76 -7.36 2.04 -0.55
CA ALA A 76 -8.31 2.57 -1.51
C ALA A 76 -8.80 3.94 -1.04
N LEU A 77 -9.35 4.73 -1.96
CA LEU A 77 -10.08 5.94 -1.57
C LEU A 77 -11.41 5.56 -0.92
N ARG A 78 -11.83 6.34 0.08
CA ARG A 78 -13.17 6.26 0.65
C ARG A 78 -14.20 6.91 -0.28
#